data_AF-A0A8C5YLJ8-F1
#
_entry.id   AF-A0A8C5YLJ8-F1
#
_cell.length_a   1.000
_cell.length_b   1.000
_cell.length_c   1.000
_cell.angle_alpha   90.00
_cell.angle_beta   90.00
_cell.angle_gamma   90.00
#
_symmetry.space_group_name_H-M   'P 1'
#
loop_
_entity.id
_entity.type
_entity.pdbx_description
1 polymer ?
#
loop_
_entity_poly.entity_id
_entity_poly.type
_entity_poly.pdbx_seq_one_letter_code
_entity_poly.pdbx_strand_id
1 'polypeptide(L)'
;MLNRELTHLSESSRSGNQVSEYISRTFLDQQTEVELPRAAPEESQRPMSEISGLRGLPHSASLSAATVPRFGVQTDEEGQLAKELEDTNRWGLDVFKVAELSGNRPLTAIIFSIFQERDLLKTFQIPADTLATYLLTLEGHYHADVAYHNSLHAADVAQSAHVLLATPALEAVFTDLEVLAAIFASAIHDVDHPGVSNQFLINTSESGVGGDTRGRGRRLQG
;
A
#
# COMPACT_ATOMS: atom_id res chain seq x y z
N MET A 1 -3.24 20.82 -24.12
CA MET A 1 -2.73 21.90 -23.24
C MET A 1 -1.50 21.43 -22.49
N LEU A 2 -1.59 20.32 -21.73
CA LEU A 2 -0.47 19.72 -20.99
C LEU A 2 0.81 19.46 -21.81
N ASN A 3 0.73 18.82 -22.98
CA ASN A 3 1.91 18.56 -23.81
C ASN A 3 2.64 19.85 -24.25
N ARG A 4 1.93 20.95 -24.43
CA ARG A 4 2.51 22.24 -24.81
C ARG A 4 3.30 22.85 -23.64
N GLU A 5 2.77 22.74 -22.42
CA GLU A 5 3.43 23.22 -21.21
C GLU A 5 4.68 22.39 -20.90
N LEU A 6 4.61 21.07 -21.06
CA LEU A 6 5.75 20.17 -20.90
C LEU A 6 6.85 20.41 -21.94
N THR A 7 6.48 20.74 -23.18
CA THR A 7 7.45 21.10 -24.24
C THR A 7 8.17 22.41 -23.87
N HIS A 8 7.40 23.44 -23.50
CA HIS A 8 7.97 24.73 -23.09
C HIS A 8 8.88 24.59 -21.83
N LEU A 9 8.47 23.77 -20.86
CA LEU A 9 9.30 23.45 -19.68
C LEU A 9 10.59 22.74 -20.08
N SER A 10 10.51 21.80 -21.03
CA SER A 10 11.67 21.05 -21.52
C SER A 10 12.70 21.94 -22.20
N GLU A 11 12.26 22.94 -22.97
CA GLU A 11 13.15 23.86 -23.69
C GLU A 11 13.80 24.92 -22.78
N SER A 12 13.23 25.14 -21.58
CA SER A 12 13.70 26.20 -20.67
C SER A 12 15.09 25.94 -20.07
N SER A 13 15.44 24.67 -19.81
CA SER A 13 16.69 24.28 -19.19
C SER A 13 16.86 22.75 -19.18
N ARG A 14 18.09 22.28 -18.91
CA ARG A 14 18.34 20.84 -18.68
C ARG A 14 17.52 20.27 -17.51
N SER A 15 17.35 21.04 -16.44
CA SER A 15 16.50 20.66 -15.30
C SER A 15 15.03 20.55 -15.73
N GLY A 16 14.54 21.55 -16.48
CA GLY A 16 13.19 21.55 -17.03
C GLY A 16 12.92 20.37 -17.95
N ASN A 17 13.90 19.97 -18.77
CA ASN A 17 13.83 18.75 -19.59
C ASN A 17 13.70 17.48 -18.72
N GLN A 18 14.53 17.31 -17.69
CA GLN A 18 14.45 16.14 -16.80
C GLN A 18 13.10 16.05 -16.07
N VAL A 19 12.59 17.17 -15.57
CA VAL A 19 11.28 17.22 -14.90
C VAL A 19 10.15 16.92 -15.88
N SER A 20 10.21 17.46 -17.10
CA SER A 20 9.23 17.21 -18.15
C SER A 20 9.18 15.74 -18.55
N GLU A 21 10.35 15.10 -18.71
CA GLU A 21 10.44 13.65 -18.97
C GLU A 21 9.87 12.82 -17.82
N TYR A 22 10.17 13.18 -16.57
CA TYR A 22 9.63 12.49 -15.41
C TYR A 22 8.10 12.60 -15.35
N ILE A 23 7.54 13.79 -15.51
CA ILE A 23 6.08 13.98 -15.51
C ILE A 23 5.44 13.14 -16.62
N SER A 24 6.03 13.17 -17.81
CA SER A 24 5.51 12.44 -18.96
C SER A 24 5.56 10.93 -18.76
N ARG A 25 6.62 10.38 -18.16
CA ARG A 25 6.74 8.93 -17.96
C ARG A 25 5.91 8.40 -16.79
N THR A 26 5.63 9.24 -15.80
CA THR A 26 5.00 8.81 -14.54
C THR A 26 3.49 9.07 -14.51
N PHE A 27 3.02 10.19 -15.09
CA PHE A 27 1.62 10.64 -14.95
C PHE A 27 0.83 10.69 -16.27
N LEU A 28 1.50 10.54 -17.42
CA LEU A 28 0.80 10.38 -18.70
C LEU A 28 0.73 8.91 -19.04
N ASP A 29 -0.42 8.52 -19.57
CA ASP A 29 -0.62 7.19 -20.11
C ASP A 29 0.34 7.02 -21.30
N GLN A 30 1.28 6.07 -21.20
CA GLN A 30 1.91 5.55 -22.40
C GLN A 30 0.81 4.75 -23.10
N GLN A 31 0.47 5.11 -24.34
CA GLN A 31 -0.36 4.28 -25.21
C GLN A 31 0.38 2.96 -25.48
N THR A 32 0.39 2.10 -24.49
CA THR A 32 0.80 0.72 -24.61
C THR A 32 -0.51 0.05 -24.97
N GLU A 33 -0.76 -0.13 -26.28
CA GLU A 33 -1.75 -1.12 -26.69
C GLU A 33 -1.31 -2.43 -26.03
N VAL A 34 -2.00 -2.80 -24.95
CA VAL A 34 -1.89 -4.14 -24.39
C VAL A 34 -2.54 -5.03 -25.45
N GLU A 35 -1.74 -5.53 -26.38
CA GLU A 35 -2.17 -6.59 -27.28
C GLU A 35 -2.52 -7.79 -26.40
N LEU A 36 -3.80 -7.91 -26.07
CA LEU A 36 -4.34 -9.06 -25.38
C LEU A 36 -3.93 -10.31 -26.18
N PRO A 37 -3.23 -11.28 -25.57
CA PRO A 37 -2.93 -12.52 -26.26
C PRO A 37 -4.24 -13.15 -26.75
N ARG A 38 -4.33 -13.40 -28.06
CA ARG A 38 -5.48 -14.09 -28.64
C ARG A 38 -5.66 -15.43 -27.92
N ALA A 39 -6.87 -15.66 -27.41
CA ALA A 39 -7.23 -16.88 -26.70
C ALA A 39 -6.83 -18.13 -27.50
N ALA A 40 -5.91 -18.90 -26.94
CA ALA A 40 -5.70 -20.30 -27.33
C ALA A 40 -6.87 -21.15 -26.78
N PRO A 41 -7.22 -22.27 -27.43
CA PRO A 41 -8.41 -23.04 -27.07
C PRO A 41 -8.26 -23.66 -25.67
N GLU A 42 -9.41 -23.76 -25.00
CA GLU A 42 -9.61 -24.06 -23.59
C GLU A 42 -8.72 -25.18 -23.01
N GLU A 43 -7.92 -24.82 -22.01
CA GLU A 43 -7.37 -25.78 -21.04
C GLU A 43 -7.90 -25.43 -19.64
N SER A 44 -8.61 -26.40 -19.06
CA SER A 44 -9.15 -26.52 -17.70
C SER A 44 -8.83 -25.37 -16.72
N GLN A 45 -9.88 -24.63 -16.35
CA GLN A 45 -9.90 -23.62 -15.29
C GLN A 45 -9.26 -24.13 -13.99
N ARG A 46 -8.08 -23.60 -13.66
CA ARG A 46 -7.58 -23.60 -12.28
C ARG A 46 -8.10 -22.33 -11.60
N PRO A 47 -8.68 -22.42 -10.39
CA PRO A 47 -9.19 -21.24 -9.70
C PRO A 47 -8.04 -20.28 -9.40
N MET A 48 -8.25 -19.01 -9.76
CA MET A 48 -7.33 -17.90 -9.54
C MET A 48 -7.38 -17.50 -8.06
N SER A 49 -6.88 -18.37 -7.18
CA SER A 49 -6.83 -18.15 -5.73
C SER A 49 -5.55 -18.67 -5.08
N GLU A 50 -4.52 -19.00 -5.86
CA GLU A 50 -3.23 -19.44 -5.31
C GLU A 50 -2.29 -18.24 -5.12
N ILE A 51 -2.36 -17.63 -3.95
CA ILE A 51 -1.29 -16.77 -3.42
C ILE A 51 -0.08 -17.69 -3.15
N SER A 52 0.87 -17.72 -4.07
CA SER A 52 2.14 -18.42 -3.88
C SER A 52 3.02 -17.62 -2.92
N GLY A 53 2.93 -17.89 -1.62
CA GLY A 53 3.73 -17.16 -0.64
C GLY A 53 3.44 -17.38 0.84
N LEU A 54 2.36 -18.09 1.21
CA LEU A 54 2.08 -18.43 2.61
C LEU A 54 3.10 -19.46 3.14
N ARG A 55 4.33 -19.01 3.44
CA ARG A 55 5.16 -19.69 4.43
C ARG A 55 4.36 -19.70 5.72
N GLY A 56 4.07 -20.91 6.22
CA GLY A 56 3.28 -21.14 7.41
C GLY A 56 3.70 -20.18 8.53
N LEU A 57 2.76 -19.32 8.93
CA LEU A 57 2.90 -18.47 10.09
C LEU A 57 3.19 -19.38 11.29
N PRO A 58 4.28 -19.17 12.05
CA PRO A 58 4.35 -19.76 13.38
C PRO A 58 3.19 -19.12 14.14
N HIS A 59 2.16 -19.92 14.45
CA HIS A 59 0.99 -19.59 15.27
C HIS A 59 1.15 -18.23 15.95
N SER A 60 0.72 -17.17 15.25
CA SER A 60 0.62 -15.85 15.85
C SER A 60 -0.18 -16.07 17.12
N ALA A 61 0.38 -15.69 18.25
CA ALA A 61 -0.23 -15.89 19.55
C ALA A 61 -1.68 -15.38 19.44
N SER A 62 -2.63 -16.32 19.39
CA SER A 62 -4.04 -16.03 19.59
C SER A 62 -4.06 -15.16 20.84
N LEU A 63 -4.45 -13.90 20.70
CA LEU A 63 -4.51 -12.97 21.82
C LEU A 63 -5.35 -13.64 22.89
N SER A 64 -4.69 -14.20 23.91
CA SER A 64 -5.31 -15.13 24.84
C SER A 64 -6.15 -14.31 25.81
N ALA A 65 -7.45 -14.17 25.58
CA ALA A 65 -8.38 -13.46 26.48
C ALA A 65 -7.85 -12.10 27.01
N ALA A 66 -6.93 -11.47 26.28
CA ALA A 66 -6.32 -10.21 26.62
C ALA A 66 -7.13 -9.14 25.92
N THR A 67 -7.60 -8.15 26.68
CA THR A 67 -8.34 -7.01 26.17
C THR A 67 -7.58 -6.42 24.99
N VAL A 68 -8.26 -6.23 23.85
CA VAL A 68 -7.66 -5.62 22.66
C VAL A 68 -7.06 -4.27 23.07
N PRO A 69 -5.79 -3.99 22.76
CA PRO A 69 -5.17 -2.72 23.13
C PRO A 69 -5.98 -1.53 22.60
N ARG A 70 -5.98 -0.42 23.33
CA ARG A 70 -6.81 0.76 23.03
C ARG A 70 -6.68 1.23 21.58
N PHE A 71 -5.46 1.19 21.04
CA PHE A 71 -5.13 1.62 19.68
C PHE A 71 -4.77 0.45 18.74
N GLY A 72 -5.17 -0.78 19.07
CA GLY A 72 -4.84 -1.98 18.28
C GLY A 72 -3.37 -2.43 18.36
N VAL A 73 -2.51 -1.65 19.01
CA VAL A 73 -1.08 -1.91 19.20
C VAL A 73 -0.71 -1.91 20.68
N GLN A 74 0.25 -2.75 21.06
CA GLN A 74 0.85 -2.73 22.39
C GLN A 74 2.04 -1.77 22.40
N THR A 75 2.10 -0.85 23.37
CA THR A 75 3.20 0.10 23.54
C THR A 75 3.31 0.54 25.00
N ASP A 76 4.52 0.78 25.47
CA ASP A 76 4.77 1.37 26.79
C ASP A 76 4.47 2.89 26.81
N GLU A 77 4.36 3.51 25.62
CA GLU A 77 4.14 4.95 25.43
C GLU A 77 2.67 5.30 25.14
N GLU A 78 1.71 4.50 25.63
CA GLU A 78 0.28 4.62 25.29
C GLU A 78 -0.27 6.04 25.52
N GLY A 79 0.16 6.71 26.60
CA GLY A 79 -0.27 8.08 26.91
C GLY A 79 0.21 9.12 25.90
N GLN A 80 1.44 8.98 25.39
CA GLN A 80 1.97 9.87 24.35
C GLN A 80 1.33 9.56 23.01
N LEU A 81 1.16 8.27 22.68
CA LEU A 81 0.48 7.84 21.46
C LEU A 81 -0.97 8.38 21.42
N ALA A 82 -1.68 8.31 22.55
CA ALA A 82 -3.01 8.86 22.68
C ALA A 82 -3.06 10.35 22.34
N LYS A 83 -2.08 11.13 22.83
CA LYS A 83 -1.98 12.56 22.59
C LYS A 83 -1.74 12.88 21.12
N GLU A 84 -0.84 12.16 20.44
CA GLU A 84 -0.62 12.38 19.00
C GLU A 84 -1.85 11.99 18.17
N LEU A 85 -2.57 10.93 18.56
CA LEU A 85 -3.77 10.48 17.87
C LEU A 85 -5.00 11.39 18.09
N GLU A 86 -4.97 12.36 19.03
CA GLU A 86 -6.00 13.40 19.13
C GLU A 86 -6.09 14.23 17.85
N ASP A 87 -4.98 14.37 17.11
CA ASP A 87 -4.92 15.08 15.84
C ASP A 87 -5.33 14.22 14.63
N THR A 88 -5.89 13.02 14.82
CA THR A 88 -6.32 12.11 13.73
C THR A 88 -7.28 12.79 12.74
N ASN A 89 -8.11 13.73 13.20
CA ASN A 89 -9.07 14.47 12.37
C ASN A 89 -8.47 15.73 11.70
N ARG A 90 -7.17 15.98 11.85
CA ARG A 90 -6.53 17.22 11.41
C ARG A 90 -5.46 16.94 10.38
N TRP A 91 -5.36 17.84 9.42
CA TRP A 91 -4.21 17.86 8.53
C TRP A 91 -2.95 18.22 9.34
N GLY A 92 -1.85 17.52 9.08
CA GLY A 92 -0.58 17.75 9.77
C GLY A 92 -0.37 16.90 11.03
N LEU A 93 -1.11 15.81 11.22
CA LEU A 93 -0.73 14.75 12.16
C LEU A 93 0.70 14.27 11.84
N ASP A 94 1.54 14.13 12.86
CA ASP A 94 2.91 13.63 12.69
C ASP A 94 2.92 12.09 12.67
N VAL A 95 2.79 11.52 11.46
CA VAL A 95 2.78 10.07 11.25
C VAL A 95 4.11 9.42 11.67
N PHE A 96 5.22 10.15 11.62
CA PHE A 96 6.51 9.65 12.09
C PHE A 96 6.50 9.50 13.61
N LYS A 97 5.92 10.47 14.31
CA LYS A 97 5.78 10.37 15.77
C LYS A 97 4.86 9.23 16.18
N VAL A 98 3.76 9.03 15.45
CA VAL A 98 2.89 7.87 15.66
C VAL A 98 3.65 6.56 15.44
N ALA A 99 4.52 6.47 14.42
CA ALA A 99 5.34 5.28 14.20
C ALA A 99 6.29 5.00 15.37
N GLU A 100 6.99 6.01 15.88
CA GLU A 100 7.86 5.88 17.07
C GLU A 100 7.10 5.36 18.29
N LEU A 101 5.94 5.97 18.59
CA LEU A 101 5.17 5.69 19.80
C LEU A 101 4.35 4.40 19.73
N SER A 102 4.11 3.87 18.53
CA SER A 102 3.34 2.62 18.30
C SER A 102 4.21 1.36 18.21
N GLY A 103 5.53 1.45 18.45
CA GLY A 103 6.43 0.33 18.25
C GLY A 103 6.65 0.01 16.76
N ASN A 104 6.72 1.05 15.93
CA ASN A 104 6.81 1.00 14.48
C ASN A 104 5.62 0.28 13.82
N ARG A 105 4.41 0.58 14.31
CA ARG A 105 3.14 0.08 13.79
C ARG A 105 2.14 1.21 13.46
N PRO A 106 2.57 2.24 12.69
CA PRO A 106 1.73 3.42 12.43
C PRO A 106 0.43 3.07 11.70
N LEU A 107 0.45 2.12 10.75
CA LEU A 107 -0.73 1.79 9.96
C LEU A 107 -1.81 1.17 10.85
N THR A 108 -1.43 0.22 11.71
CA THR A 108 -2.37 -0.40 12.65
C THR A 108 -2.94 0.65 13.61
N ALA A 109 -2.10 1.48 14.22
CA ALA A 109 -2.53 2.48 15.20
C ALA A 109 -3.51 3.50 14.61
N ILE A 110 -3.21 4.02 13.41
CA ILE A 110 -4.03 5.02 12.73
C ILE A 110 -5.35 4.43 12.26
N ILE A 111 -5.34 3.30 11.55
CA ILE A 111 -6.58 2.71 11.02
C ILE A 111 -7.50 2.28 12.16
N PHE A 112 -6.96 1.67 13.22
CA PHE A 112 -7.76 1.26 14.36
C PHE A 112 -8.44 2.46 15.03
N SER A 113 -7.72 3.58 15.15
CA SER A 113 -8.24 4.83 15.71
C SER A 113 -9.33 5.45 14.82
N ILE A 114 -9.12 5.48 13.50
CA ILE A 114 -10.12 5.95 12.52
C ILE A 114 -11.40 5.10 12.59
N PHE A 115 -11.26 3.78 12.71
CA PHE A 115 -12.40 2.86 12.81
C PHE A 115 -13.22 3.07 14.10
N GLN A 116 -12.57 3.45 15.21
CA GLN A 116 -13.26 3.84 16.44
C GLN A 116 -13.93 5.21 16.31
N GLU A 117 -13.21 6.20 15.79
CA GLU A 117 -13.69 7.59 15.64
C GLU A 117 -14.95 7.68 14.77
N ARG A 118 -14.99 6.89 13.68
CA ARG A 118 -16.13 6.83 12.75
C ARG A 118 -17.19 5.79 13.13
N ASP A 119 -17.03 5.12 14.26
CA ASP A 119 -17.89 4.01 14.70
C ASP A 119 -18.08 2.87 13.67
N LEU A 120 -17.08 2.65 12.80
CA LEU A 120 -17.13 1.64 11.73
C LEU A 120 -17.14 0.22 12.28
N LEU A 121 -16.47 -0.02 13.42
CA LEU A 121 -16.50 -1.32 14.10
C LEU A 121 -17.92 -1.76 14.45
N LYS A 122 -18.71 -0.84 15.03
CA LYS A 122 -20.09 -1.15 15.42
C LYS A 122 -21.00 -1.23 14.19
N THR A 123 -20.87 -0.27 13.27
CA THR A 123 -21.68 -0.17 12.05
C THR A 123 -21.60 -1.44 11.21
N PHE A 124 -20.39 -1.98 11.03
CA PHE A 124 -20.15 -3.18 10.22
C PHE A 124 -19.99 -4.47 11.05
N GLN A 125 -20.25 -4.41 12.36
CA GLN A 125 -20.15 -5.55 13.28
C GLN A 125 -18.79 -6.26 13.21
N ILE A 126 -17.71 -5.48 13.11
CA ILE A 126 -16.34 -5.99 13.02
C ILE A 126 -15.81 -6.18 14.44
N PRO A 127 -15.48 -7.41 14.88
CA PRO A 127 -14.83 -7.62 16.17
C PRO A 127 -13.47 -6.92 16.21
N ALA A 128 -13.18 -6.20 17.29
CA ALA A 128 -11.97 -5.40 17.42
C ALA A 128 -10.68 -6.24 17.32
N ASP A 129 -10.70 -7.47 17.83
CA ASP A 129 -9.61 -8.44 17.75
C ASP A 129 -9.37 -8.91 16.31
N THR A 130 -10.45 -9.08 15.53
CA THR A 130 -10.38 -9.42 14.10
C THR A 130 -9.74 -8.27 13.31
N LEU A 131 -10.15 -7.03 13.55
CA LEU A 131 -9.53 -5.87 12.89
C LEU A 131 -8.05 -5.74 13.28
N ALA A 132 -7.73 -5.80 14.57
CA ALA A 132 -6.34 -5.70 15.03
C ALA A 132 -5.46 -6.80 14.40
N THR A 133 -5.94 -8.03 14.37
CA THR A 133 -5.22 -9.16 13.76
C THR A 133 -5.00 -8.95 12.26
N TYR A 134 -6.04 -8.48 11.55
CA TYR A 134 -5.95 -8.17 10.13
C TYR A 134 -4.92 -7.06 9.87
N LEU A 135 -5.00 -5.94 10.60
CA LEU A 135 -4.11 -4.79 10.41
C LEU A 135 -2.66 -5.12 10.73
N LEU A 136 -2.41 -5.87 11.80
CA LEU A 136 -1.06 -6.33 12.14
C LEU A 136 -0.48 -7.24 11.06
N THR A 137 -1.32 -8.05 10.43
CA THR A 137 -0.90 -8.90 9.30
C THR A 137 -0.63 -8.06 8.07
N LEU A 138 -1.54 -7.14 7.71
CA LEU A 138 -1.39 -6.22 6.59
C LEU A 138 -0.10 -5.39 6.70
N GLU A 139 0.13 -4.78 7.86
CA GLU A 139 1.32 -3.98 8.13
C GLU A 139 2.61 -4.81 8.04
N GLY A 140 2.55 -6.09 8.42
CA GLY A 140 3.66 -7.03 8.24
C GLY A 140 3.99 -7.39 6.79
N HIS A 141 3.09 -7.11 5.83
CA HIS A 141 3.33 -7.29 4.38
C HIS A 141 3.84 -6.01 3.69
N TYR A 142 4.00 -4.90 4.42
CA TYR A 142 4.75 -3.76 3.92
C TYR A 142 6.25 -3.94 4.20
N HIS A 143 7.08 -3.73 3.19
CA HIS A 143 8.52 -3.96 3.26
C HIS A 143 9.24 -2.82 3.98
N ALA A 144 9.79 -3.10 5.17
CA ALA A 144 10.50 -2.10 5.99
C ALA A 144 11.83 -1.62 5.36
N ASP A 145 12.39 -2.38 4.41
CA ASP A 145 13.59 -2.02 3.65
C ASP A 145 13.27 -1.16 2.41
N VAL A 146 12.00 -0.97 2.07
CA VAL A 146 11.57 0.00 1.05
C VAL A 146 11.45 1.38 1.69
N ALA A 147 12.21 2.36 1.18
CA ALA A 147 12.36 3.66 1.81
C ALA A 147 11.08 4.53 1.84
N TYR A 148 10.15 4.34 0.90
CA TYR A 148 8.94 5.16 0.79
C TYR A 148 7.64 4.34 0.84
N HIS A 149 7.39 3.46 -0.14
CA HIS A 149 6.16 2.64 -0.20
C HIS A 149 6.17 1.51 0.85
N ASN A 150 6.12 1.90 2.13
CA ASN A 150 6.07 1.05 3.30
C ASN A 150 4.84 1.40 4.16
N SER A 151 4.67 0.78 5.33
CA SER A 151 3.47 0.97 6.15
C SER A 151 3.29 2.39 6.66
N LEU A 152 4.37 3.16 6.81
CA LEU A 152 4.29 4.57 7.21
C LEU A 152 3.63 5.41 6.12
N HIS A 153 3.95 5.17 4.84
CA HIS A 153 3.28 5.83 3.72
C HIS A 153 1.79 5.45 3.65
N ALA A 154 1.47 4.17 3.81
CA ALA A 154 0.08 3.72 3.83
C ALA A 154 -0.72 4.37 4.97
N ALA A 155 -0.10 4.52 6.14
CA ALA A 155 -0.72 5.16 7.29
C ALA A 155 -0.99 6.66 7.03
N ASP A 156 -0.03 7.37 6.43
CA ASP A 156 -0.17 8.78 6.03
C ASP A 156 -1.30 8.97 5.01
N VAL A 157 -1.33 8.15 3.96
CA VAL A 157 -2.39 8.19 2.93
C VAL A 157 -3.77 7.92 3.54
N ALA A 158 -3.89 6.92 4.42
CA ALA A 158 -5.16 6.59 5.04
C ALA A 158 -5.66 7.68 6.02
N GLN A 159 -4.76 8.28 6.81
CA GLN A 159 -5.11 9.40 7.68
C GLN A 159 -5.52 10.64 6.86
N SER A 160 -4.77 10.92 5.78
CA SER A 160 -5.09 12.00 4.86
C SER A 160 -6.45 11.79 4.18
N ALA A 161 -6.74 10.58 3.71
CA ALA A 161 -8.04 10.23 3.13
C ALA A 161 -9.18 10.39 4.15
N HIS A 162 -8.96 9.99 5.40
CA HIS A 162 -9.89 10.21 6.50
C HIS A 162 -10.19 11.70 6.71
N VAL A 163 -9.18 12.57 6.71
CA VAL A 163 -9.38 14.03 6.82
C VAL A 163 -10.13 14.58 5.59
N LEU A 164 -9.77 14.16 4.39
CA LEU A 164 -10.42 14.61 3.15
C LEU A 164 -11.90 14.22 3.10
N LEU A 165 -12.26 13.02 3.55
CA LEU A 165 -13.65 12.56 3.67
C LEU A 165 -14.47 13.38 4.67
N ALA A 166 -13.82 14.08 5.60
CA ALA A 166 -14.46 14.98 6.57
C ALA A 166 -14.57 16.44 6.06
N THR A 167 -14.21 16.71 4.80
CA THR A 167 -14.33 18.06 4.22
C THR A 167 -15.80 18.51 4.23
N PRO A 168 -16.13 19.75 4.69
CA PRO A 168 -17.53 20.20 4.79
C PRO A 168 -18.33 20.13 3.49
N ALA A 169 -17.67 20.30 2.34
CA ALA A 169 -18.30 20.18 1.02
C ALA A 169 -18.73 18.74 0.66
N LEU A 170 -18.22 17.74 1.39
CA LEU A 170 -18.50 16.31 1.21
C LEU A 170 -19.33 15.72 2.36
N GLU A 171 -19.81 16.57 3.27
CA GLU A 171 -20.65 16.14 4.39
C GLU A 171 -21.94 15.47 3.87
N ALA A 172 -22.26 14.30 4.42
CA ALA A 172 -23.41 13.47 4.03
C ALA A 172 -23.49 13.07 2.54
N VAL A 173 -22.39 13.19 1.79
CA VAL A 173 -22.32 12.73 0.39
C VAL A 173 -22.12 11.22 0.30
N PHE A 174 -21.26 10.67 1.16
CA PHE A 174 -20.88 9.26 1.13
C PHE A 174 -21.63 8.43 2.17
N THR A 175 -21.96 7.21 1.80
CA THR A 175 -22.45 6.17 2.72
C THR A 175 -21.32 5.64 3.60
N ASP A 176 -21.67 5.01 4.73
CA ASP A 176 -20.69 4.37 5.61
C ASP A 176 -19.84 3.31 4.87
N LEU A 177 -20.42 2.63 3.87
CA LEU A 177 -19.72 1.61 3.09
C LEU A 177 -18.69 2.23 2.15
N GLU A 178 -19.01 3.38 1.54
CA GLU A 178 -18.05 4.11 0.68
C GLU A 178 -16.92 4.70 1.52
N VAL A 179 -17.21 5.19 2.73
CA VAL A 179 -16.20 5.66 3.69
C VAL A 179 -15.29 4.50 4.12
N LEU A 180 -15.87 3.35 4.49
CA LEU A 180 -15.10 2.14 4.81
C LEU A 180 -14.22 1.72 3.63
N ALA A 181 -14.78 1.67 2.42
CA ALA A 181 -14.07 1.26 1.23
C ALA A 181 -12.90 2.19 0.91
N ALA A 182 -13.08 3.51 1.04
CA ALA A 182 -12.03 4.48 0.81
C ALA A 182 -10.87 4.33 1.82
N ILE A 183 -11.18 4.24 3.12
CA ILE A 183 -10.15 4.07 4.16
C ILE A 183 -9.42 2.73 3.99
N PHE A 184 -10.18 1.66 3.71
CA PHE A 184 -9.62 0.34 3.47
C PHE A 184 -8.72 0.33 2.22
N ALA A 185 -9.16 0.92 1.11
CA ALA A 185 -8.38 1.05 -0.11
C ALA A 185 -7.07 1.79 0.14
N SER A 186 -7.10 2.91 0.87
CA SER A 186 -5.90 3.65 1.26
C SER A 186 -4.93 2.79 2.09
N ALA A 187 -5.42 1.97 3.01
CA ALA A 187 -4.58 1.12 3.84
C ALA A 187 -3.85 0.03 3.04
N ILE A 188 -4.46 -0.50 1.97
CA ILE A 188 -3.93 -1.63 1.20
C ILE A 188 -3.26 -1.22 -0.12
N HIS A 189 -3.30 0.06 -0.51
CA HIS A 189 -3.00 0.46 -1.90
C HIS A 189 -1.61 0.09 -2.40
N ASP A 190 -0.63 0.01 -1.49
CA ASP A 190 0.78 -0.27 -1.78
C ASP A 190 1.31 -1.51 -1.02
N VAL A 191 0.43 -2.38 -0.53
CA VAL A 191 0.86 -3.59 0.18
C VAL A 191 1.76 -4.44 -0.73
N ASP A 192 2.84 -5.00 -0.19
CA ASP A 192 3.83 -5.81 -0.91
C ASP A 192 4.59 -5.03 -2.04
N HIS A 193 4.62 -3.70 -1.98
CA HIS A 193 5.30 -2.90 -2.99
C HIS A 193 6.83 -3.18 -3.01
N PRO A 194 7.46 -3.47 -4.18
CA PRO A 194 8.86 -3.89 -4.26
C PRO A 194 9.88 -2.74 -4.24
N GLY A 195 9.41 -1.49 -4.13
CA GLY A 195 10.25 -0.29 -4.14
C GLY A 195 10.76 0.12 -5.53
N VAL A 196 10.21 -0.46 -6.60
CA VAL A 196 10.53 -0.13 -8.00
C VAL A 196 9.27 0.24 -8.77
N SER A 197 9.39 1.02 -9.84
CA SER A 197 8.24 1.44 -10.64
C SER A 197 7.71 0.34 -11.56
N ASN A 198 6.47 0.50 -12.01
CA ASN A 198 5.85 -0.39 -13.01
C ASN A 198 6.71 -0.55 -14.27
N GLN A 199 7.29 0.55 -14.77
CA GLN A 199 8.17 0.51 -15.94
C GLN A 199 9.41 -0.35 -15.71
N PHE A 200 9.98 -0.33 -14.50
CA PHE A 200 11.13 -1.18 -14.18
C PHE A 200 10.75 -2.67 -14.20
N LEU A 201 9.59 -3.04 -13.66
CA LEU A 201 9.08 -4.41 -13.69
C LEU A 201 8.82 -4.91 -15.13
N ILE A 202 8.25 -4.06 -15.99
CA ILE A 202 8.05 -4.38 -17.41
C ILE A 202 9.42 -4.62 -18.09
N ASN A 203 10.36 -3.69 -17.94
CA ASN A 203 11.66 -3.78 -18.62
C ASN A 203 12.49 -5.00 -18.16
N THR A 204 12.33 -5.42 -16.91
CA THR A 204 13.08 -6.55 -16.34
C THR A 204 12.40 -7.90 -16.54
N SER A 205 11.07 -7.94 -16.66
CA SER A 205 10.32 -9.16 -17.00
C SER A 205 10.55 -9.61 -18.45
N GLU A 206 10.61 -8.68 -19.41
CA GLU A 206 10.96 -8.98 -20.81
C GLU A 206 12.41 -9.46 -20.96
N SER A 207 13.31 -9.01 -20.08
CA SER A 207 14.72 -9.41 -20.05
C SER A 207 14.94 -10.82 -19.45
N GLY A 208 13.93 -11.42 -18.82
CA GLY A 208 14.01 -12.69 -18.09
C GLY A 208 13.78 -13.97 -18.90
N VAL A 209 13.37 -13.88 -20.17
CA VAL A 209 13.00 -15.06 -21.01
C VAL A 209 14.08 -15.43 -22.05
N GLY A 210 15.29 -14.86 -21.94
CA GLY A 210 16.37 -15.03 -22.93
C GLY A 210 17.65 -15.73 -22.44
N GLY A 211 17.65 -16.33 -21.25
CA GLY A 211 18.83 -17.01 -20.67
C GLY A 211 18.96 -18.46 -21.13
N ASP A 212 19.45 -18.66 -22.36
CA ASP A 212 19.81 -19.96 -22.94
C ASP A 212 20.71 -20.79 -22.01
N THR A 213 20.13 -21.76 -21.32
CA THR A 213 20.84 -22.87 -20.67
C THR A 213 21.08 -23.99 -21.67
N ARG A 214 21.76 -23.69 -22.80
CA ARG A 214 22.34 -24.75 -23.64
C ARG A 214 23.68 -25.17 -23.06
N GLY A 215 23.69 -26.40 -22.58
CA GLY A 215 24.79 -27.01 -21.85
C GLY A 215 26.12 -26.98 -22.59
N ARG A 216 27.16 -26.57 -21.86
CA ARG A 216 28.52 -27.09 -22.08
C ARG A 216 28.66 -28.42 -21.37
N GLY A 217 28.11 -29.45 -22.01
CA GLY A 217 28.50 -30.83 -21.75
C GLY A 217 29.94 -31.05 -22.24
N ARG A 218 30.76 -31.63 -21.36
CA ARG A 218 32.10 -32.16 -21.66
C ARG A 218 32.07 -33.04 -22.92
N ARG A 219 33.07 -32.89 -23.79
CA ARG A 219 33.64 -34.03 -24.53
C ARG A 219 35.16 -33.96 -24.51
N LEU A 220 35.72 -35.03 -23.92
CA LEU A 220 37.07 -35.55 -24.11
C LEU A 220 37.19 -36.20 -25.50
N GLN A 221 38.45 -36.47 -25.87
CA GLN A 221 38.99 -37.17 -27.07
C GLN A 221 39.37 -36.20 -28.20
N GLY A 222 40.60 -36.19 -28.72
CA GLY A 222 41.80 -37.00 -28.46
C GLY A 222 43.00 -36.38 -29.17
#